data_AF-A0A4Y2NBJ8-F1
#
_entry.id   AF-A0A4Y2NBJ8-F1
#
_cell.length_a   1.000
_cell.length_b   1.000
_cell.length_c   1.000
_cell.angle_alpha   90.00
_cell.angle_beta   90.00
_cell.angle_gamma   90.00
#
_symmetry.space_group_name_H-M   'P 1'
#
loop_
_entity.id
_entity.type
_entity.pdbx_description
1 polymer ?
#
loop_
_entity_poly.entity_id
_entity_poly.type
_entity_poly.pdbx_seq_one_letter_code
_entity_poly.pdbx_strand_id
1 'polypeptide(L)'
;MNRNILKIWYSTVIEKALLYGSSIWGGALTKHHISRLHSFQRVFPLRFTRAYKTTSTNVLNVLTGIPPLHITAKAEFCKFQIWVRRSPSYNHIINNIPLDYNINIRNIPSEQKSIVLPSTIQETDFEVYTDGSRIDNETGLAV
;
A
#
# COMPACT_ATOMS: atom_id res chain seq x y z
N MET A 1 -16.06 6.87 -24.82
CA MET A 1 -15.13 6.48 -23.74
C MET A 1 -15.81 5.40 -22.92
N ASN A 2 -15.24 4.19 -22.84
CA ASN A 2 -15.84 3.10 -22.06
C ASN A 2 -15.77 3.43 -20.55
N ARG A 3 -16.90 3.37 -19.84
CA ARG A 3 -17.00 3.70 -18.40
C ARG A 3 -16.06 2.82 -17.57
N ASN A 4 -15.83 1.58 -17.99
CA ASN A 4 -14.94 0.65 -17.30
C ASN A 4 -13.47 1.11 -17.36
N ILE A 5 -13.03 1.64 -18.51
CA ILE A 5 -11.65 2.14 -18.67
C ILE A 5 -11.41 3.36 -17.77
N LEU A 6 -12.37 4.29 -17.70
CA LEU A 6 -12.28 5.45 -16.82
C LEU A 6 -12.20 5.06 -15.35
N LYS A 7 -13.00 4.06 -14.95
CA LYS A 7 -12.98 3.54 -13.58
C LYS A 7 -11.63 2.89 -13.24
N ILE A 8 -11.07 2.10 -14.17
CA ILE A 8 -9.75 1.49 -14.01
C ILE A 8 -8.68 2.57 -13.87
N TRP A 9 -8.65 3.56 -14.78
CA TRP A 9 -7.71 4.68 -14.71
C TRP A 9 -7.80 5.45 -13.40
N TYR A 10 -9.02 5.72 -12.94
CA TYR A 10 -9.23 6.38 -11.66
C TYR A 10 -8.67 5.56 -10.50
N SER A 11 -9.05 4.30 -10.36
CA SER A 11 -8.67 3.50 -9.19
C SER A 11 -7.21 3.06 -9.18
N THR A 12 -6.57 2.95 -10.36
CA THR A 12 -5.16 2.53 -10.47
C THR A 12 -4.19 3.71 -10.40
N VAL A 13 -4.53 4.86 -10.98
CA VAL A 13 -3.61 6.00 -11.07
C VAL A 13 -4.00 7.12 -10.10
N ILE A 14 -5.20 7.67 -10.26
CA ILE A 14 -5.62 8.88 -9.53
C ILE A 14 -5.79 8.58 -8.03
N GLU A 15 -6.53 7.53 -7.72
CA GLU A 15 -6.80 7.11 -6.35
C GLU A 15 -5.50 6.72 -5.63
N LYS A 16 -4.61 5.96 -6.27
CA LYS A 16 -3.32 5.58 -5.67
C LYS A 16 -2.39 6.78 -5.47
N ALA A 17 -2.32 7.71 -6.41
CA ALA A 17 -1.54 8.93 -6.24
C ALA A 17 -2.04 9.78 -5.06
N LEU A 18 -3.37 9.93 -4.92
CA LEU A 18 -3.96 10.70 -3.82
C LEU A 18 -3.84 10.00 -2.47
N LEU A 19 -3.81 8.67 -2.45
CA LEU A 19 -3.77 7.85 -1.22
C LEU A 19 -2.38 7.31 -0.87
N TYR A 20 -1.32 7.72 -1.56
CA TYR A 20 0.04 7.21 -1.36
C TYR A 20 0.51 7.20 0.11
N GLY A 21 0.05 8.14 0.93
CA GLY A 21 0.37 8.22 2.37
C GLY A 21 -0.80 7.96 3.31
N SER A 22 -1.97 7.51 2.82
CA SER A 22 -3.19 7.47 3.63
C SER A 22 -3.12 6.52 4.81
N SER A 23 -2.25 5.51 4.74
CA SER A 23 -1.93 4.63 5.86
C SER A 23 -1.42 5.36 7.10
N ILE A 24 -0.83 6.55 6.93
CA ILE A 24 -0.30 7.38 8.02
C ILE A 24 -1.28 8.49 8.38
N TRP A 25 -1.71 9.30 7.40
CA TRP A 25 -2.55 10.48 7.67
C TRP A 25 -4.04 10.18 7.77
N GLY A 26 -4.51 9.01 7.31
CA GLY A 26 -5.94 8.67 7.27
C GLY A 26 -6.63 8.62 8.64
N GLY A 27 -5.86 8.49 9.73
CA GLY A 27 -6.35 8.58 11.11
C GLY A 27 -6.55 9.99 11.65
N ALA A 28 -5.96 11.01 11.01
CA ALA A 28 -5.96 12.41 11.45
C ALA A 28 -6.88 13.31 10.60
N LEU A 29 -7.90 12.72 9.97
CA LEU A 29 -8.83 13.43 9.10
C LEU A 29 -9.82 14.29 9.91
N THR A 30 -9.77 15.60 9.69
CA THR A 30 -10.75 16.55 10.23
C THR A 30 -11.85 16.83 9.20
N LYS A 31 -12.96 17.46 9.62
CA LYS A 31 -14.05 17.88 8.71
C LYS A 31 -13.53 18.76 7.56
N HIS A 32 -12.56 19.64 7.83
CA HIS A 32 -11.93 20.48 6.82
C HIS A 32 -11.14 19.65 5.78
N HIS A 33 -10.33 18.68 6.23
CA HIS A 33 -9.58 17.79 5.32
C HIS A 33 -10.52 16.95 4.46
N ILE A 34 -11.61 16.44 5.04
CA ILE A 34 -12.62 15.66 4.32
C ILE A 34 -13.30 16.51 3.24
N SER A 35 -13.71 17.75 3.56
CA SER A 35 -14.30 18.66 2.58
C SER A 35 -13.35 18.96 1.42
N ARG A 36 -12.06 19.18 1.73
CA ARG A 36 -11.04 19.43 0.71
C ARG A 36 -10.81 18.20 -0.18
N LEU A 37 -10.76 16.99 0.38
CA LEU A 37 -10.68 15.74 -0.38
C LEU A 37 -11.90 15.55 -1.29
N HIS A 38 -13.10 15.87 -0.81
CA HIS A 38 -14.31 15.83 -1.63
C HIS A 38 -14.23 16.79 -2.82
N SER A 39 -13.75 18.02 -2.60
CA SER A 39 -13.58 19.00 -3.68
C SER A 39 -12.59 18.53 -4.74
N PHE A 40 -11.46 17.92 -4.35
CA PHE A 40 -10.50 17.33 -5.29
C PHE A 40 -11.09 16.14 -6.05
N GLN A 41 -11.69 15.19 -5.33
CA GLN A 41 -12.31 14.02 -5.93
C GLN A 41 -13.38 14.41 -6.94
N ARG A 42 -14.22 15.39 -6.61
CA ARG A 42 -15.39 15.80 -7.40
C ARG A 42 -15.08 16.13 -8.85
N VAL A 43 -13.89 16.65 -9.13
CA VAL A 43 -13.46 17.06 -10.48
C VAL A 43 -13.49 15.87 -11.44
N PHE A 44 -13.10 14.66 -11.00
CA PHE A 44 -12.99 13.51 -11.88
C PHE A 44 -14.35 12.90 -12.27
N PRO A 45 -15.26 12.54 -11.33
CA PRO A 45 -16.58 12.01 -11.66
C PRO A 45 -17.42 12.96 -12.53
N LEU A 46 -17.30 14.28 -12.35
CA LEU A 46 -17.96 15.26 -13.24
C LEU A 46 -17.47 15.12 -14.68
N ARG A 47 -16.16 15.03 -14.88
CA ARG A 47 -15.57 14.88 -16.21
C ARG A 47 -15.92 13.54 -16.85
N PHE A 48 -15.99 12.48 -16.05
CA PHE A 48 -16.31 11.13 -16.53
C PHE A 48 -17.78 10.98 -16.94
N THR A 49 -18.70 11.50 -16.13
CA THR A 49 -20.15 11.36 -16.37
C THR A 49 -20.72 12.45 -17.26
N ARG A 50 -19.99 13.56 -17.44
CA ARG A 50 -20.49 14.79 -18.11
C ARG A 50 -21.79 15.32 -17.49
N ALA A 51 -21.99 15.07 -16.20
CA ALA A 51 -23.14 15.56 -15.45
C ALA A 51 -23.09 17.08 -15.25
N TYR A 52 -24.23 17.67 -14.90
CA TYR A 52 -24.32 19.08 -14.56
C TYR A 52 -23.43 19.43 -13.36
N LYS A 53 -22.88 20.65 -13.35
CA LYS A 53 -22.06 21.16 -12.23
C LYS A 53 -22.82 21.23 -10.91
N THR A 54 -24.15 21.22 -10.93
CA THR A 54 -25.03 21.22 -9.74
C THR A 54 -25.32 19.82 -9.22
N THR A 55 -24.95 18.76 -9.94
CA THR A 55 -25.18 17.38 -9.48
C THR A 55 -24.35 17.10 -8.22
N SER A 56 -25.00 16.57 -7.18
CA SER A 56 -24.38 16.21 -5.90
C SER A 56 -23.24 15.20 -6.07
N THR A 57 -22.15 15.39 -5.31
CA THR A 57 -20.99 14.48 -5.31
C THR A 57 -21.36 13.06 -4.89
N ASN A 58 -22.29 12.90 -3.94
CA ASN A 58 -22.73 11.57 -3.49
C ASN A 58 -23.41 10.81 -4.62
N VAL A 59 -24.27 11.49 -5.39
CA VAL A 59 -24.94 10.91 -6.56
C VAL A 59 -23.91 10.50 -7.62
N LEU A 60 -22.90 11.34 -7.89
CA LEU A 60 -21.83 11.02 -8.83
C LEU A 60 -21.01 9.80 -8.40
N ASN A 61 -20.68 9.70 -7.12
CA ASN A 61 -19.95 8.55 -6.57
C ASN A 61 -20.74 7.25 -6.72
N VAL A 62 -22.05 7.28 -6.45
CA VAL A 62 -22.94 6.13 -6.65
C VAL A 62 -23.03 5.74 -8.12
N LEU A 63 -23.25 6.71 -9.03
CA LEU A 63 -23.36 6.46 -10.47
C LEU A 63 -22.06 5.94 -11.11
N THR A 64 -20.91 6.36 -10.59
CA THR A 64 -19.60 5.90 -11.07
C THR A 64 -19.11 4.65 -10.35
N GLY A 65 -19.72 4.29 -9.21
CA GLY A 65 -19.25 3.24 -8.32
C GLY A 65 -17.86 3.54 -7.76
N ILE A 66 -17.55 4.82 -7.51
CA ILE A 66 -16.28 5.27 -6.94
C ILE A 66 -16.52 5.65 -5.47
N PRO A 67 -15.81 5.04 -4.50
CA PRO A 67 -15.97 5.38 -3.10
C PRO A 67 -15.40 6.78 -2.78
N PRO A 68 -15.97 7.49 -1.78
CA PRO A 68 -15.36 8.73 -1.28
C PRO A 68 -13.93 8.54 -0.77
N LEU A 69 -13.00 9.42 -1.16
CA LEU A 69 -11.57 9.31 -0.83
C LEU A 69 -11.30 9.23 0.68
N HIS A 70 -12.05 9.97 1.50
CA HIS A 70 -11.85 9.95 2.95
C HIS A 70 -12.19 8.58 3.56
N ILE A 71 -13.13 7.84 2.96
CA ILE A 71 -13.49 6.49 3.40
C ILE A 71 -12.37 5.52 3.02
N THR A 72 -11.91 5.57 1.76
CA THR A 72 -10.78 4.73 1.33
C THR A 72 -9.52 5.03 2.15
N ALA A 73 -9.22 6.31 2.42
CA ALA A 73 -8.08 6.70 3.23
C ALA A 73 -8.15 6.13 4.65
N LYS A 74 -9.34 6.18 5.28
CA LYS A 74 -9.56 5.61 6.61
C LYS A 74 -9.44 4.08 6.58
N ALA A 75 -9.90 3.43 5.51
CA ALA A 75 -9.74 1.99 5.33
C ALA A 75 -8.26 1.59 5.22
N GLU A 76 -7.47 2.30 4.42
CA GLU A 76 -6.01 2.07 4.30
C GLU A 76 -5.27 2.35 5.61
N PHE A 77 -5.70 3.36 6.37
CA PHE A 77 -5.21 3.59 7.73
C PHE A 77 -5.51 2.40 8.64
N CYS A 78 -6.76 1.96 8.73
CA CYS A 78 -7.15 0.79 9.54
C CYS A 78 -6.37 -0.46 9.12
N LYS A 79 -6.26 -0.72 7.82
CA LYS A 79 -5.48 -1.83 7.27
C LYS A 79 -4.03 -1.80 7.73
N PHE A 80 -3.39 -0.62 7.66
CA PHE A 80 -2.03 -0.45 8.14
C PHE A 80 -1.90 -0.65 9.66
N GLN A 81 -2.85 -0.12 10.45
CA GLN A 81 -2.85 -0.31 11.90
C GLN A 81 -2.97 -1.79 12.29
N ILE A 82 -3.79 -2.57 11.58
CA ILE A 82 -3.97 -4.00 11.82
C ILE A 82 -2.75 -4.78 11.35
N TRP A 83 -2.44 -4.72 10.06
CA TRP A 83 -1.51 -5.67 9.44
C TRP A 83 -0.04 -5.32 9.65
N VAL A 84 0.28 -4.02 9.72
CA VAL A 84 1.67 -3.54 9.85
C VAL A 84 2.00 -3.18 11.29
N ARG A 85 1.15 -2.40 11.96
CA ARG A 85 1.41 -1.97 13.35
C ARG A 85 0.94 -2.94 14.41
N ARG A 86 0.08 -3.92 14.07
CA ARG A 86 -0.49 -4.88 15.02
C ARG A 86 -1.13 -4.18 16.22
N SER A 87 -1.83 -3.09 15.94
CA SER A 87 -2.38 -2.22 16.97
C SER A 87 -3.52 -2.91 17.74
N PRO A 88 -3.45 -2.98 19.08
CA PRO A 88 -4.48 -3.65 19.88
C PRO A 88 -5.85 -2.96 19.80
N SER A 89 -5.90 -1.69 19.39
CA SER A 89 -7.13 -0.92 19.22
C SER A 89 -8.09 -1.52 18.18
N TYR A 90 -7.59 -2.38 17.29
CA TYR A 90 -8.38 -3.00 16.22
C TYR A 90 -8.62 -4.50 16.41
N ASN A 91 -8.32 -5.05 17.59
CA ASN A 91 -8.48 -6.49 17.87
C ASN A 91 -9.94 -6.98 17.70
N HIS A 92 -10.91 -6.11 17.93
CA HIS A 92 -12.34 -6.38 17.71
C HIS A 92 -12.68 -6.72 16.24
N ILE A 93 -11.84 -6.34 15.28
CA ILE A 93 -12.04 -6.62 13.85
C ILE A 93 -11.52 -8.02 13.49
N ILE A 94 -10.48 -8.49 14.18
CA ILE A 94 -9.73 -9.71 13.84
C ILE A 94 -10.05 -10.91 14.75
N ASN A 95 -11.10 -10.84 15.59
CA ASN A 95 -11.57 -11.93 16.45
C ASN A 95 -10.47 -12.61 17.27
N ASN A 96 -9.57 -11.82 17.88
CA ASN A 96 -8.47 -12.32 18.71
C ASN A 96 -7.54 -13.34 18.01
N ILE A 97 -7.38 -13.28 16.68
CA ILE A 97 -6.31 -14.03 16.03
C ILE A 97 -4.97 -13.63 16.69
N PRO A 98 -4.21 -14.58 17.24
CA PRO A 98 -2.91 -14.30 17.84
C PRO A 98 -1.95 -13.92 16.70
N LEU A 99 -1.84 -12.63 16.44
CA LEU A 99 -0.86 -12.09 15.50
C LEU A 99 0.44 -11.83 16.24
N ASP A 100 1.57 -12.14 15.60
CA ASP A 100 2.87 -11.69 16.10
C ASP A 100 2.86 -10.17 16.30
N TYR A 101 3.47 -9.70 17.38
CA TYR A 101 3.58 -8.27 17.64
C TYR A 101 4.83 -7.71 16.96
N ASN A 102 4.81 -6.42 16.65
CA ASN A 102 5.99 -5.75 16.11
C ASN A 102 7.06 -5.66 17.22
N ILE A 103 8.14 -6.45 17.08
CA ILE A 103 9.30 -6.41 17.96
C ILE A 103 10.33 -5.50 17.31
N ASN A 104 10.81 -4.49 18.04
CA ASN A 104 11.94 -3.70 17.56
C ASN A 104 13.12 -4.64 17.29
N ILE A 105 13.76 -4.53 16.13
CA ILE A 105 14.89 -5.39 15.74
C ILE A 105 15.98 -5.41 16.83
N ARG A 106 16.18 -4.29 17.53
CA ARG A 106 17.15 -4.17 18.64
C ARG A 106 16.80 -5.02 19.86
N ASN A 107 15.53 -5.35 20.03
CA ASN A 107 14.99 -6.12 21.15
C ASN A 107 14.78 -7.59 20.78
N ILE A 108 15.12 -8.01 19.56
CA ILE A 108 15.11 -9.43 19.21
C ILE A 108 16.27 -10.07 19.98
N PRO A 109 16.01 -11.05 20.86
CA PRO A 109 17.06 -11.81 21.50
C PRO A 109 17.77 -12.65 20.43
N SER A 110 18.81 -12.08 19.83
CA SER A 110 19.71 -12.83 18.95
C SER A 110 20.97 -13.12 19.73
N GLU A 111 21.24 -14.40 19.95
CA GLU A 111 22.53 -14.84 20.48
C GLU A 111 23.68 -14.51 19.51
N GLN A 112 23.37 -14.35 18.22
CA GLN A 112 24.35 -14.08 17.17
C GLN A 112 24.00 -12.79 16.40
N LYS A 113 24.78 -11.73 16.62
CA LYS A 113 24.63 -10.44 15.91
C LYS A 113 25.43 -10.37 14.61
N SER A 114 26.34 -11.32 14.40
CA SER A 114 27.22 -11.40 13.23
C SER A 114 27.27 -12.84 12.73
N ILE A 115 26.90 -13.04 11.48
CA ILE A 115 27.14 -14.30 10.77
C ILE A 115 28.50 -14.14 10.10
N VAL A 116 29.50 -14.87 10.58
CA VAL A 116 30.78 -14.99 9.87
C VAL A 116 30.61 -16.14 8.89
N LEU A 117 30.50 -15.78 7.62
CA LEU A 117 30.50 -16.77 6.55
C LEU A 117 31.93 -17.33 6.45
N PRO A 118 32.11 -18.65 6.33
CA PRO A 118 33.42 -19.21 6.03
C PRO A 118 33.90 -18.68 4.67
N SER A 119 35.18 -18.33 4.59
CA SER A 119 35.79 -17.79 3.36
C SER A 119 35.89 -18.82 2.24
N THR A 120 35.76 -20.10 2.58
CA THR A 120 35.90 -21.21 1.65
C THR A 120 34.97 -22.33 2.10
N ILE A 121 34.03 -22.69 1.24
CA ILE A 121 33.17 -23.86 1.42
C ILE A 121 33.86 -24.98 0.63
N GLN A 122 34.26 -26.06 1.29
CA GLN A 122 34.78 -27.24 0.58
C GLN A 122 33.60 -28.10 0.09
N GLU A 123 33.74 -28.71 -1.08
CA GLU A 123 32.69 -29.52 -1.75
C GLU A 123 31.42 -28.72 -2.11
N THR A 124 31.57 -27.67 -2.93
CA THR A 124 30.42 -26.98 -3.51
C THR A 124 29.93 -27.67 -4.78
N ASP A 125 28.66 -28.08 -4.83
CA ASP A 125 28.04 -28.59 -6.05
C ASP A 125 27.97 -27.51 -7.15
N PHE A 126 27.89 -26.23 -6.76
CA PHE A 126 27.79 -25.08 -7.66
C PHE A 126 28.56 -23.87 -7.12
N GLU A 127 29.19 -23.12 -8.02
CA GLU A 127 29.87 -21.86 -7.71
C GLU A 127 29.05 -20.69 -8.28
N VAL A 128 28.61 -19.78 -7.40
CA VAL A 128 27.72 -18.66 -7.76
C VAL A 128 28.42 -17.34 -7.47
N TYR A 129 28.59 -16.52 -8.52
CA TYR A 129 29.22 -15.21 -8.47
C TYR A 129 28.15 -14.10 -8.52
N THR A 130 28.05 -13.27 -7.47
CA THR A 130 27.04 -12.20 -7.34
C THR A 130 27.57 -10.81 -7.69
N ASP A 131 28.85 -10.70 -7.98
CA ASP A 131 29.56 -9.47 -8.35
C ASP A 131 29.35 -9.07 -9.83
N GLY A 132 28.62 -9.90 -10.59
CA GLY A 132 28.38 -9.69 -12.01
C GLY A 132 29.53 -10.13 -12.91
N SER A 133 30.49 -10.88 -12.37
CA SER A 133 31.60 -11.44 -13.14
C SER A 133 31.10 -12.39 -14.23
N ARG A 134 31.70 -12.26 -15.42
CA ARG A 134 31.33 -12.98 -16.65
C ARG A 134 32.40 -14.01 -16.95
N ILE A 135 32.01 -15.25 -17.18
CA ILE A 135 32.92 -16.32 -17.63
C ILE A 135 32.38 -16.84 -18.96
N ASP A 136 33.26 -16.99 -19.95
CA ASP A 136 32.94 -17.52 -21.29
C ASP A 136 31.71 -16.89 -21.96
N ASN A 137 31.59 -15.56 -21.84
CA ASN A 137 30.53 -14.75 -22.44
C ASN A 137 29.13 -14.95 -21.84
N GLU A 138 28.99 -15.82 -20.83
CA GLU A 138 27.78 -16.05 -20.07
C GLU A 138 27.82 -15.30 -18.74
N THR A 139 26.70 -14.70 -18.35
CA THR A 139 26.58 -13.98 -17.08
C THR A 139 26.16 -14.97 -16.00
N GLY A 140 26.89 -15.01 -14.87
CA GLY A 140 26.51 -15.82 -13.71
C GLY A 140 25.06 -15.56 -13.28
N LEU A 141 24.36 -16.62 -12.88
CA LEU A 141 22.95 -16.56 -12.50
C LEU A 141 22.82 -15.99 -11.09
N ALA A 142 22.20 -14.81 -10.98
CA ALA A 142 21.75 -14.26 -9.71
C ALA A 142 20.33 -14.78 -9.42
N VAL A 143 20.15 -15.48 -8.29
CA VAL A 143 18.83 -15.88 -7.75
C VAL A 143 18.29 -14.77 -6.86
#